data_AF-A0A0N0LYM4-F1
#
_entry.id   AF-A0A0N0LYM4-F1
#
_cell.length_a   1.000
_cell.length_b   1.000
_cell.length_c   1.000
_cell.angle_alpha   90.00
_cell.angle_beta   90.00
_cell.angle_gamma   90.00
#
_symmetry.space_group_name_H-M   'P 1'
#
loop_
_entity.id
_entity.type
_entity.pdbx_description
1 polymer ?
#
loop_
_entity_poly.entity_id
_entity_poly.type
_entity_poly.pdbx_seq_one_letter_code
_entity_poly.pdbx_strand_id
1 'polypeptide(L)' 'MNTLIEQVKTEIAYRGYSQSTCKSYCEHLLKLSHYFNKPLDLITDDELNIFF' A
#
# COMPACT_ATOMS: atom_id res chain seq x y z
N MET A 1 7.40 11.35 -2.20
CA MET A 1 7.92 10.13 -1.55
C MET A 1 6.79 9.59 -0.67
N ASN A 2 6.21 8.43 -0.99
CA ASN A 2 4.99 7.95 -0.33
C ASN A 2 5.38 7.28 0.99
N THR A 3 5.23 8.01 2.10
CA THR A 3 5.68 7.63 3.45
C THR A 3 5.09 6.30 3.91
N LEU A 4 3.85 6.00 3.51
CA LEU A 4 3.14 4.79 3.91
C LEU A 4 3.70 3.51 3.28
N ILE A 5 4.14 3.58 2.02
CA ILE A 5 4.71 2.41 1.31
C ILE A 5 6.03 1.98 1.95
N GLU A 6 6.88 2.93 2.34
CA GLU A 6 8.15 2.63 3.00
C GLU A 6 7.94 2.08 4.42
N GLN A 7 6.91 2.56 5.14
CA GLN A 7 6.50 1.98 6.42
C GLN A 7 6.06 0.52 6.24
N VAL A 8 5.23 0.23 5.24
CA VAL A 8 4.79 -1.14 4.93
C VAL A 8 5.96 -2.03 4.56
N LYS A 9 6.91 -1.57 3.74
CA LYS A 9 8.14 -2.32 3.45
C LYS A 9 8.90 -2.70 4.71
N THR A 10 9.05 -1.76 5.63
CA THR A 10 9.77 -1.97 6.89
C THR A 10 9.07 -2.99 7.77
N GLU A 11 7.74 -2.89 7.91
CA GLU A 11 6.95 -3.88 8.67
C GLU A 11 6.98 -5.27 8.04
N ILE A 12 6.88 -5.36 6.71
CA ILE A 12 6.92 -6.64 6.00
C ILE A 12 8.28 -7.31 6.21
N ALA A 13 9.38 -6.55 6.15
CA ALA A 13 10.72 -7.05 6.42
C ALA A 13 10.85 -7.52 7.88
N TYR A 14 10.33 -6.75 8.84
CA TYR A 14 10.37 -7.11 10.26
C TYR A 14 9.59 -8.40 10.56
N ARG A 15 8.48 -8.63 9.86
CA ARG A 15 7.66 -9.84 10.00
C ARG A 15 8.25 -11.08 9.30
N GLY A 16 9.39 -10.94 8.63
CA GLY A 16 10.08 -12.06 7.97
C GLY A 16 9.40 -12.56 6.70
N TYR A 17 8.54 -11.76 6.06
CA TYR A 17 7.93 -12.12 4.78
C TYR A 17 8.98 -12.15 3.66
N SER A 18 8.68 -12.91 2.61
CA SER A 18 9.53 -12.97 1.43
C SER A 18 9.57 -11.62 0.70
N GLN A 19 10.65 -11.40 -0.05
CA GLN A 19 10.78 -10.24 -0.92
C GLN A 19 9.69 -10.18 -2.00
N SER A 20 9.19 -11.34 -2.45
CA SER A 20 8.07 -11.43 -3.39
C SER A 20 6.77 -10.91 -2.78
N THR A 21 6.49 -11.24 -1.51
CA THR A 21 5.35 -10.69 -0.77
C THR A 21 5.50 -9.18 -0.60
N CYS A 22 6.68 -8.69 -0.21
CA CYS A 22 6.95 -7.25 -0.09
C CYS A 22 6.66 -6.51 -1.40
N LYS A 23 7.15 -7.04 -2.53
CA LYS A 23 6.90 -6.48 -3.86
C LYS A 23 5.41 -6.45 -4.18
N SER A 24 4.70 -7.56 -4.00
CA SER A 24 3.27 -7.65 -4.32
C SER A 24 2.42 -6.68 -3.49
N TYR A 25 2.70 -6.54 -2.18
CA TYR A 25 2.03 -5.57 -1.33
C TYR A 25 2.28 -4.14 -1.77
N CYS A 26 3.54 -3.77 -2.05
CA CYS A 26 3.87 -2.43 -2.54
C CYS A 26 3.19 -2.11 -3.88
N GLU A 27 3.13 -3.09 -4.80
CA GLU A 27 2.46 -2.92 -6.09
C GLU A 27 0.95 -2.70 -5.94
N HIS A 28 0.29 -3.42 -5.04
CA HIS A 28 -1.13 -3.20 -4.75
C HIS A 28 -1.37 -1.82 -4.16
N LEU A 29 -0.55 -1.39 -3.20
CA LEU A 29 -0.65 -0.05 -2.62
C LEU A 29 -0.40 1.06 -3.67
N LEU A 30 0.57 0.88 -4.57
CA LEU A 30 0.79 1.81 -5.67
C LEU A 30 -0.43 1.90 -6.60
N LYS A 31 -1.02 0.76 -6.98
CA LYS A 31 -2.24 0.73 -7.80
C LYS A 31 -3.38 1.48 -7.14
N LEU A 32 -3.56 1.31 -5.83
CA LEU A 32 -4.57 1.98 -5.03
C LEU A 32 -4.38 3.51 -5.04
N SER A 33 -3.15 3.97 -4.78
CA SER A 33 -2.81 5.39 -4.84
C SER A 33 -3.04 6.00 -6.24
N HIS A 34 -2.73 5.25 -7.29
CA HIS A 34 -2.99 5.66 -8.67
C HIS A 34 -4.48 5.69 -9.02
N TYR A 35 -5.27 4.72 -8.55
CA TYR A 35 -6.70 4.64 -8.83
C TYR A 35 -7.46 5.83 -8.25
N PHE A 36 -7.21 6.16 -6.98
CA PHE A 36 -7.86 7.30 -6.31
C PHE A 36 -7.18 8.64 -6.60
N ASN A 37 -6.01 8.62 -7.24
CA ASN A 37 -5.16 9.78 -7.49
C ASN A 37 -4.90 10.60 -6.20
N LYS A 38 -4.68 9.89 -5.09
CA LYS A 38 -4.51 10.46 -3.75
C LYS A 38 -3.40 9.73 -2.98
N PRO A 39 -2.77 10.40 -2.00
CA PRO A 39 -1.97 9.74 -0.97
C PRO A 39 -2.77 8.66 -0.24
N LEU A 40 -2.11 7.55 0.11
CA LEU A 40 -2.77 6.39 0.73
C LEU A 40 -3.37 6.72 2.10
N ASP A 41 -2.78 7.68 2.81
CA ASP A 41 -3.23 8.21 4.09
C ASP A 41 -4.50 9.07 4.00
N LEU A 42 -4.95 9.42 2.79
CA LEU A 42 -6.16 10.21 2.55
C LEU A 42 -7.31 9.42 1.93
N ILE A 43 -7.12 8.12 1.69
CA ILE A 43 -8.17 7.25 1.15
C ILE A 43 -9.09 6.83 2.29
N THR A 44 -10.39 7.06 2.14
CA THR A 44 -11.37 6.71 3.17
C THR A 44 -11.85 5.26 3.05
N ASP A 45 -12.45 4.74 4.11
CA ASP A 45 -13.08 3.42 4.09
C ASP A 45 -14.21 3.35 3.04
N ASP A 46 -14.99 4.43 2.86
CA ASP A 46 -16.01 4.51 1.81
C ASP A 46 -15.42 4.41 0.40
N GLU A 47 -14.31 5.08 0.15
CA GLU A 47 -13.59 5.00 -1.12
C GLU A 47 -13.05 3.59 -1.35
N LEU A 48 -12.44 2.97 -0.32
CA LEU A 48 -11.98 1.58 -0.37
C LEU A 48 -13.11 0.60 -0.69
N ASN A 49 -14.28 0.77 -0.09
CA ASN A 49 -15.46 -0.07 -0.34
C ASN A 49 -16.00 0.01 -1.78
N ILE A 50 -15.65 1.04 -2.55
CA ILE A 50 -16.01 1.14 -3.97
C ILE A 50 -15.03 0.38 -4.86
N PHE A 51 -13.78 0.22 -4.41
CA PHE A 51 -12.72 -0.43 -5.17
C PHE A 51 -12.73 -1.97 -5.04
N PHE A 52 -13.18 -2.49 -3.91
CA PHE A 52 -13.27 -3.94 -3.60
C PHE A 52 -14.68 -4.49 -3.81
#